data_AF-A0AAN6X8J1-F1
#
_entry.id   AF-A0AAN6X8J1-F1
#
_cell.length_a   1.000
_cell.length_b   1.000
_cell.length_c   1.000
_cell.angle_alpha   90.00
_cell.angle_beta   90.00
_cell.angle_gamma   90.00
#
_symmetry.space_group_name_H-M   'P 1'
#
loop_
_entity.id
_entity.type
_entity.pdbx_description
1 polymer ?
#
loop_
_entity_poly.entity_id
_entity_poly.type
_entity_poly.pdbx_seq_one_letter_code
_entity_poly.pdbx_strand_id
1 'polypeptide(L)'
;MVAHPRRHEPCLTLHERGIPCLVWFEDAIAPYGVPTVVFDLHLLVPDIDEAARALIEKGWIDAGLLNSDYHFLMGPISQRRLHPPNYTPPNSEESSPWPPPPPSQDPPGPTTTVLLPAVDWNVPIEKLRLCSPASFVPPLDLVLDGMIDSFLDSPSDTLLRTRLTTYLSYLYGYCKALKTPAFAANLRLDHRQFHYDRLSRYTGPVPFIKEQRQIRDEIREGKRQPHLDMGLTRSEPNARVIGEPTQDELLEIDRDG
;
A
#
# COMPACT_ATOMS: atom_id res chain seq x y z
N MET A 1 -3.29 -27.39 -8.30
CA MET A 1 -4.50 -26.55 -8.15
C MET A 1 -4.21 -25.56 -7.05
N VAL A 2 -4.10 -24.27 -7.39
CA VAL A 2 -3.81 -23.22 -6.41
C VAL A 2 -5.12 -22.92 -5.68
N ALA A 3 -5.15 -23.19 -4.37
CA ALA A 3 -6.28 -22.86 -3.51
C ALA A 3 -6.60 -21.37 -3.68
N HIS A 4 -7.80 -21.02 -4.13
CA HIS A 4 -8.28 -19.64 -4.02
C HIS A 4 -8.80 -19.52 -2.59
N PRO A 5 -8.04 -18.92 -1.66
CA PRO A 5 -8.47 -18.92 -0.28
C PRO A 5 -9.71 -18.03 -0.21
N ARG A 6 -10.67 -18.44 0.62
CA ARG A 6 -11.99 -17.82 0.88
C ARG A 6 -11.96 -16.29 1.03
N ARG A 7 -10.78 -15.70 1.23
CA ARG A 7 -10.55 -14.25 1.29
C ARG A 7 -11.13 -13.47 0.10
N HIS A 8 -10.94 -13.87 -1.16
CA HIS A 8 -11.45 -13.11 -2.33
C HIS A 8 -12.88 -13.52 -2.75
N GLU A 9 -13.60 -14.28 -1.92
CA GLU A 9 -15.00 -14.64 -2.16
C GLU A 9 -15.93 -13.43 -2.37
N PRO A 10 -15.77 -12.29 -1.65
CA PRO A 10 -16.55 -11.09 -1.94
C PRO A 10 -16.31 -10.58 -3.36
N CYS A 11 -15.07 -10.65 -3.87
CA CYS A 11 -14.73 -10.22 -5.22
C CYS A 11 -15.42 -11.08 -6.30
N LEU A 12 -15.42 -12.40 -6.09
CA LEU A 12 -16.14 -13.33 -6.98
C LEU A 12 -17.64 -13.04 -6.97
N THR A 13 -18.21 -12.81 -5.79
CA THR A 13 -19.63 -12.49 -5.61
C THR A 13 -20.03 -11.20 -6.34
N LEU A 14 -19.21 -10.15 -6.22
CA LEU A 14 -19.42 -8.89 -6.93
C LEU A 14 -19.29 -9.07 -8.45
N HIS A 15 -18.28 -9.82 -8.90
CA HIS A 15 -18.07 -10.13 -10.31
C HIS A 15 -19.27 -10.86 -10.94
N GLU A 16 -19.83 -11.87 -10.25
CA GLU A 16 -21.03 -12.60 -10.69
C GLU A 16 -22.26 -11.69 -10.85
N ARG A 17 -22.32 -10.59 -10.08
CA ARG A 17 -23.36 -9.56 -10.17
C ARG A 17 -23.05 -8.46 -11.19
N GLY A 18 -21.93 -8.56 -11.90
CA GLY A 18 -21.48 -7.56 -12.88
C GLY A 18 -20.90 -6.29 -12.27
N ILE A 19 -20.57 -6.30 -10.97
CA ILE A 19 -19.96 -5.17 -10.27
C ILE A 19 -18.44 -5.35 -10.32
N PRO A 20 -17.70 -4.52 -11.08
CA PRO A 20 -16.25 -4.63 -11.16
C PRO A 20 -15.61 -4.19 -9.83
N CYS A 21 -14.56 -4.88 -9.40
CA CYS A 21 -13.84 -4.52 -8.18
C CYS A 21 -12.36 -4.91 -8.25
N LEU A 22 -11.51 -4.18 -7.53
CA LEU A 22 -10.09 -4.51 -7.34
C LEU A 22 -9.77 -4.58 -5.86
N VAL A 23 -8.87 -5.49 -5.48
CA VAL A 23 -8.32 -5.46 -4.12
C VAL A 23 -7.44 -4.24 -3.92
N TRP A 24 -7.38 -3.73 -2.70
CA TRP A 24 -6.64 -2.52 -2.33
C TRP A 24 -5.74 -2.75 -1.11
N PHE A 25 -4.86 -1.79 -0.84
CA PHE A 25 -3.89 -1.80 0.26
C PHE A 25 -3.06 -3.09 0.36
N GLU A 26 -3.11 -3.82 1.48
CA GLU A 26 -2.25 -4.97 1.75
C GLU A 26 -2.40 -6.06 0.70
N ASP A 27 -3.65 -6.39 0.33
CA ASP A 27 -3.94 -7.40 -0.69
C ASP A 27 -3.48 -6.98 -2.10
N ALA A 28 -3.39 -5.67 -2.35
CA ALA A 28 -2.86 -5.15 -3.62
C ALA A 28 -1.33 -5.17 -3.68
N ILE A 29 -0.63 -4.99 -2.56
CA ILE A 29 0.85 -4.89 -2.54
C ILE A 29 1.56 -6.22 -2.22
N ALA A 30 0.91 -7.12 -1.48
CA ALA A 30 1.51 -8.41 -1.08
C ALA A 30 2.00 -9.25 -2.28
N PRO A 31 1.24 -9.37 -3.40
CA PRO A 31 1.68 -10.14 -4.57
C PRO A 31 2.98 -9.63 -5.21
N TYR A 32 3.36 -8.38 -4.93
CA TYR A 32 4.58 -7.74 -5.45
C TYR A 32 5.81 -7.94 -4.56
N GLY A 33 5.75 -8.88 -3.62
CA GLY A 33 6.86 -9.26 -2.74
C GLY A 33 7.00 -8.41 -1.48
N VAL A 34 5.98 -7.60 -1.16
CA VAL A 34 5.95 -6.81 0.07
C VAL A 34 5.61 -7.73 1.26
N PRO A 35 6.44 -7.79 2.31
CA PRO A 35 6.14 -8.54 3.52
C PRO A 35 5.12 -7.75 4.35
N THR A 36 3.84 -8.01 4.12
CA THR A 36 2.73 -7.42 4.87
C THR A 36 1.83 -8.50 5.45
N VAL A 37 1.26 -8.20 6.61
CA VAL A 37 0.17 -8.99 7.19
C VAL A 37 -1.13 -8.45 6.62
N VAL A 38 -2.04 -9.32 6.21
CA VAL A 38 -3.36 -8.94 5.69
C VAL A 38 -4.40 -9.01 6.81
N PHE A 39 -5.13 -7.92 7.01
CA PHE A 39 -6.19 -7.81 8.03
C PHE A 39 -7.56 -7.88 7.35
N ASP A 40 -8.28 -6.76 7.30
CA ASP A 40 -9.51 -6.57 6.53
C ASP A 40 -9.22 -6.61 5.03
N LEU A 41 -10.18 -7.09 4.24
CA LEU A 41 -10.12 -7.09 2.78
C LEU A 41 -10.67 -5.76 2.27
N HIS A 42 -9.84 -4.93 1.67
CA HIS A 42 -10.26 -3.66 1.11
C HIS A 42 -10.51 -3.79 -0.39
N LEU A 43 -11.69 -3.36 -0.86
CA LEU A 43 -12.10 -3.43 -2.26
C LEU A 43 -12.44 -2.05 -2.79
N LEU A 44 -11.85 -1.69 -3.93
CA LEU A 44 -12.30 -0.55 -4.71
C LEU A 44 -13.49 -0.97 -5.57
N VAL A 45 -14.60 -0.24 -5.47
CA VAL A 45 -15.83 -0.45 -6.23
C VAL A 45 -16.36 0.86 -6.82
N PRO A 46 -17.20 0.83 -7.88
CA PRO A 46 -17.82 2.04 -8.42
C PRO A 46 -18.78 2.71 -7.42
N ASP A 47 -19.61 1.90 -6.77
CA ASP A 47 -20.64 2.33 -5.82
C ASP A 47 -20.62 1.38 -4.61
N ILE A 48 -20.38 1.94 -3.42
CA ILE A 48 -20.25 1.16 -2.18
C ILE A 48 -21.60 0.62 -1.67
N ASP A 49 -22.71 1.30 -1.96
CA ASP A 49 -24.04 0.91 -1.50
C ASP A 49 -24.63 -0.18 -2.39
N GLU A 50 -24.40 -0.10 -3.69
CA GLU A 50 -24.72 -1.19 -4.62
C GLU A 50 -23.92 -2.46 -4.30
N ALA A 51 -22.59 -2.33 -4.16
CA ALA A 51 -21.73 -3.45 -3.80
C ALA A 51 -22.09 -4.05 -2.44
N ALA A 52 -22.44 -3.22 -1.45
CA ALA A 52 -22.86 -3.72 -0.14
C ALA A 52 -24.16 -4.52 -0.21
N ARG A 53 -25.17 -4.01 -0.92
CA ARG A 53 -26.44 -4.74 -1.12
C ARG A 53 -26.21 -6.09 -1.79
N ALA A 54 -25.36 -6.14 -2.83
CA ALA A 54 -25.06 -7.39 -3.53
C ALA A 54 -24.42 -8.46 -2.62
N LEU A 55 -23.54 -8.05 -1.71
CA LEU A 55 -22.93 -8.94 -0.72
C LEU A 55 -23.92 -9.35 0.38
N ILE A 56 -24.74 -8.42 0.88
CA ILE A 56 -25.76 -8.70 1.89
C ILE A 56 -26.78 -9.73 1.39
N GLU A 57 -27.20 -9.63 0.12
CA GLU A 57 -28.08 -10.63 -0.53
C GLU A 57 -27.46 -12.04 -0.56
N LYS A 58 -26.14 -12.17 -0.38
CA LYS A 58 -25.40 -13.43 -0.35
C LYS A 58 -24.99 -13.85 1.07
N GLY A 59 -25.49 -13.16 2.08
CA GLY A 59 -25.33 -13.52 3.48
C GLY A 59 -24.26 -12.76 4.25
N TRP A 60 -23.60 -11.76 3.64
CA TRP A 60 -22.72 -10.86 4.40
C TRP A 60 -23.56 -9.99 5.34
N ILE A 61 -22.97 -9.66 6.49
CA ILE A 61 -23.66 -8.92 7.56
C ILE A 61 -23.10 -7.50 7.60
N ASP A 62 -23.96 -6.49 7.57
CA ASP A 62 -23.55 -5.09 7.76
C ASP A 62 -22.89 -4.91 9.13
N ALA A 63 -21.62 -4.50 9.12
CA ALA A 63 -20.82 -4.26 10.31
C ALA A 63 -20.92 -2.81 10.82
N GLY A 64 -21.73 -1.97 10.15
CA GLY A 64 -21.86 -0.56 10.46
C GLY A 64 -20.57 0.24 10.17
N LEU A 65 -20.51 1.45 10.74
CA LEU A 65 -19.32 2.29 10.66
C LEU A 65 -18.26 1.86 11.68
N LEU A 66 -17.00 2.19 11.38
CA LEU A 66 -15.91 2.03 12.34
C LEU A 66 -16.15 2.90 13.57
N ASN A 67 -16.32 2.27 14.74
CA ASN A 67 -16.31 2.91 16.05
C ASN A 67 -14.96 2.73 16.78
N SER A 68 -13.88 2.41 16.06
CA SER A 68 -12.56 2.21 16.66
C SER A 68 -11.64 3.40 16.40
N ASP A 69 -11.16 4.01 17.48
CA ASP A 69 -10.19 5.13 17.49
C ASP A 69 -8.81 4.78 16.89
N TYR A 70 -8.62 3.55 16.43
CA TYR A 70 -7.33 3.03 15.96
C TYR A 70 -7.32 2.62 14.49
N HIS A 71 -8.44 2.77 13.76
CA HIS A 71 -8.47 2.41 12.34
C HIS A 71 -7.88 3.52 11.46
N PHE A 72 -7.05 3.17 10.48
CA PHE A 72 -6.35 4.18 9.68
C PHE A 72 -7.26 4.93 8.69
N LEU A 73 -8.43 4.37 8.37
CA LEU A 73 -9.50 5.03 7.61
C LEU A 73 -10.39 5.96 8.47
N MET A 74 -9.89 6.43 9.62
CA MET A 74 -10.56 7.45 10.40
C MET A 74 -10.53 8.80 9.67
N GLY A 75 -11.72 9.25 9.24
CA GLY A 75 -11.91 10.49 8.50
C GLY A 75 -13.23 10.46 7.73
N PRO A 76 -13.54 11.50 6.93
CA PRO A 76 -14.72 11.55 6.08
C PRO A 76 -14.54 10.68 4.82
N ILE A 77 -14.04 9.46 4.99
CA ILE A 77 -13.88 8.48 3.90
C ILE A 77 -15.16 7.68 3.82
N SER A 78 -15.81 7.73 2.66
CA SER A 78 -17.00 6.94 2.41
C SER A 78 -16.63 5.46 2.35
N GLN A 79 -17.30 4.62 3.14
CA GLN A 79 -17.02 3.18 3.17
C GLN A 79 -18.23 2.38 3.66
N ARG A 80 -18.28 1.11 3.27
CA ARG A 80 -19.16 0.08 3.88
C ARG A 80 -18.32 -1.05 4.42
N ARG A 81 -18.71 -1.59 5.58
CA ARG A 81 -18.01 -2.71 6.22
C ARG A 81 -18.96 -3.88 6.37
N LEU A 82 -18.50 -5.06 5.98
CA LEU A 82 -19.31 -6.25 5.90
C LEU A 82 -18.56 -7.42 6.51
N HIS A 83 -19.17 -8.02 7.53
CA HIS A 83 -18.67 -9.27 8.09
C HIS A 83 -19.05 -10.46 7.19
N PRO A 84 -18.17 -11.47 7.08
CA PRO A 84 -18.48 -12.67 6.31
C PRO A 84 -19.66 -13.44 6.92
N PRO A 85 -20.38 -14.28 6.14
CA PRO A 85 -21.59 -14.97 6.60
C PRO A 85 -21.43 -15.84 7.86
N ASN A 86 -20.21 -16.33 8.12
CA ASN A 86 -19.88 -17.16 9.28
C ASN A 86 -19.19 -16.38 10.41
N TYR A 87 -19.32 -15.06 10.43
CA TYR A 87 -18.71 -14.23 11.47
C TYR A 87 -19.41 -14.42 12.81
N THR A 88 -18.70 -15.04 13.75
CA THR A 88 -19.02 -14.98 15.17
C THR A 88 -18.21 -13.84 15.79
N PRO A 89 -18.84 -12.80 16.36
CA PRO A 89 -18.10 -11.78 17.10
C PRO A 89 -17.30 -12.47 18.21
N PRO A 90 -16.05 -12.06 18.46
CA PRO A 90 -15.29 -12.60 19.56
C PRO A 90 -16.11 -12.37 20.84
N ASN A 91 -16.43 -13.45 21.55
CA ASN A 91 -17.03 -13.35 22.88
C ASN A 91 -16.12 -12.44 23.70
N SER A 92 -16.67 -11.37 24.27
CA SER A 92 -15.96 -10.36 25.05
C SER A 92 -15.27 -10.91 26.31
N GLU A 93 -15.34 -12.22 26.57
CA GLU A 93 -14.83 -12.90 27.76
C GLU A 93 -13.74 -13.95 27.48
N GLU A 94 -13.47 -14.33 26.23
CA GLU A 94 -12.35 -15.23 25.92
C GLU A 94 -11.05 -14.42 25.81
N SER A 95 -10.45 -14.22 26.98
CA SER A 95 -9.06 -13.82 27.14
C SER A 95 -8.20 -14.74 26.27
N SER A 96 -7.61 -14.20 25.20
CA SER A 96 -6.68 -14.99 24.37
C SER A 96 -5.64 -15.62 25.29
N PRO A 97 -5.48 -16.96 25.29
CA PRO A 97 -4.57 -17.62 26.20
C PRO A 97 -3.15 -17.09 25.95
N TRP A 98 -2.48 -16.68 27.03
CA TRP A 98 -1.07 -16.33 27.00
C TRP A 98 -0.26 -17.61 27.24
N PRO A 99 0.78 -17.90 26.46
CA PRO A 99 1.30 -17.13 25.32
C PRO A 99 0.45 -17.24 24.05
N PRO A 100 0.50 -16.20 23.17
CA PRO A 100 -0.23 -16.23 21.91
C PRO A 100 0.16 -17.47 21.11
N PRO A 101 -0.80 -18.12 20.43
CA PRO A 101 -0.50 -19.28 19.61
C PRO A 101 0.49 -18.91 18.50
N PRO A 102 1.32 -19.87 18.04
CA PRO A 102 2.21 -19.64 16.92
C PRO A 102 1.43 -19.19 15.67
N PRO A 103 2.06 -18.43 14.75
CA PRO A 103 1.41 -17.98 13.53
C PRO A 103 0.82 -19.17 12.78
N SER A 104 -0.48 -19.13 12.50
CA SER A 104 -1.12 -20.18 11.71
C SER A 104 -0.48 -20.24 10.32
N GLN A 105 -0.21 -21.46 9.85
CA GLN A 105 0.21 -21.70 8.46
C GLN A 105 -0.99 -21.76 7.50
N ASP A 106 -2.21 -21.77 8.02
CA ASP A 106 -3.41 -21.77 7.20
C ASP A 106 -3.60 -20.42 6.49
N PRO A 107 -4.13 -20.42 5.27
CA PRO A 107 -4.50 -19.18 4.61
C PRO A 107 -5.50 -18.41 5.49
N PRO A 108 -5.39 -17.07 5.55
CA PRO A 108 -6.26 -16.26 6.37
C PRO A 108 -7.73 -16.56 6.05
N GLY A 109 -8.52 -16.81 7.10
CA GLY A 109 -9.94 -17.09 6.99
C GLY A 109 -10.73 -15.91 6.41
N PRO A 110 -12.05 -16.08 6.17
CA PRO A 110 -12.93 -14.98 5.78
C PRO A 110 -12.77 -13.81 6.77
N THR A 111 -12.48 -12.63 6.23
CA THR A 111 -12.24 -11.41 7.01
C THR A 111 -13.33 -10.38 6.73
N THR A 112 -13.38 -9.30 7.52
CA THR A 112 -14.26 -8.17 7.23
C THR A 112 -13.90 -7.58 5.86
N THR A 113 -14.90 -7.38 5.02
CA THR A 113 -14.78 -6.72 3.72
C THR A 113 -15.09 -5.24 3.89
N VAL A 114 -14.16 -4.39 3.46
CA VAL A 114 -14.28 -2.93 3.47
C VAL A 114 -14.42 -2.46 2.03
N LEU A 115 -15.59 -1.95 1.67
CA LEU A 115 -15.88 -1.39 0.36
C LEU A 115 -15.53 0.10 0.36
N LEU A 116 -14.73 0.49 -0.63
CA LEU A 116 -14.25 1.85 -0.82
C LEU A 116 -14.64 2.33 -2.22
N PRO A 117 -15.13 3.57 -2.38
CA PRO A 117 -15.46 4.09 -3.68
C PRO A 117 -14.17 4.40 -4.45
N ALA A 118 -14.00 3.85 -5.65
CA ALA A 118 -12.77 3.97 -6.43
C ALA A 118 -12.37 5.43 -6.73
N VAL A 119 -13.37 6.32 -6.82
CA VAL A 119 -13.17 7.76 -7.03
C VAL A 119 -12.37 8.42 -5.90
N ASP A 120 -12.57 8.02 -4.64
CA ASP A 120 -11.84 8.58 -3.49
C ASP A 120 -10.36 8.16 -3.48
N TRP A 121 -10.01 7.15 -4.29
CA TRP A 121 -8.66 6.59 -4.42
C TRP A 121 -8.01 6.92 -5.76
N ASN A 122 -8.59 7.86 -6.53
CA ASN A 122 -8.10 8.29 -7.84
C ASN A 122 -7.93 7.13 -8.85
N VAL A 123 -8.73 6.07 -8.69
CA VAL A 123 -8.75 4.93 -9.62
C VAL A 123 -9.95 5.08 -10.55
N PRO A 124 -9.72 5.25 -11.87
CA PRO A 124 -10.82 5.35 -12.83
C PRO A 124 -11.67 4.06 -12.83
N ILE A 125 -12.99 4.20 -12.90
CA ILE A 125 -13.93 3.06 -12.90
C ILE A 125 -13.60 2.06 -14.03
N GLU A 126 -13.16 2.54 -15.18
CA GLU A 126 -12.74 1.71 -16.31
C GLU A 126 -11.58 0.76 -15.98
N LYS A 127 -10.70 1.16 -15.04
CA LYS A 127 -9.59 0.32 -14.59
C LYS A 127 -10.07 -0.80 -13.67
N LEU A 128 -11.22 -0.65 -13.00
CA LEU A 128 -11.80 -1.74 -12.19
C LEU A 128 -12.14 -2.96 -13.04
N ARG A 129 -12.46 -2.76 -14.32
CA ARG A 129 -12.76 -3.85 -15.28
C ARG A 129 -11.55 -4.70 -15.66
N LEU A 130 -10.35 -4.32 -15.23
CA LEU A 130 -9.15 -5.16 -15.36
C LEU A 130 -9.22 -6.40 -14.47
N CYS A 131 -10.15 -6.44 -13.50
CA CYS A 131 -10.37 -7.61 -12.67
C CYS A 131 -10.87 -8.81 -13.48
N SER A 132 -10.50 -10.01 -13.06
CA SER A 132 -11.05 -11.26 -13.56
C SER A 132 -11.24 -12.25 -12.41
N PRO A 133 -12.04 -13.31 -12.59
CA PRO A 133 -12.13 -14.39 -11.62
C PRO A 133 -10.77 -15.05 -11.29
N ALA A 134 -9.80 -14.94 -12.22
CA ALA A 134 -8.45 -15.45 -12.02
C ALA A 134 -7.56 -14.52 -11.17
N SER A 135 -7.84 -13.22 -11.15
CA SER A 135 -7.12 -12.24 -10.33
C SER A 135 -7.89 -10.93 -10.20
N PHE A 136 -8.06 -10.50 -8.96
CA PHE A 136 -8.58 -9.17 -8.59
C PHE A 136 -7.45 -8.20 -8.21
N VAL A 137 -6.18 -8.65 -8.34
CA VAL A 137 -5.00 -7.85 -8.01
C VAL A 137 -4.79 -6.80 -9.10
N PRO A 138 -4.83 -5.49 -8.76
CA PRO A 138 -4.52 -4.42 -9.70
C PRO A 138 -3.08 -4.50 -10.22
N PRO A 139 -2.80 -4.09 -11.47
CA PRO A 139 -1.44 -3.89 -11.96
C PRO A 139 -0.63 -2.92 -11.08
N LEU A 140 0.68 -3.14 -10.97
CA LEU A 140 1.54 -2.40 -10.03
C LEU A 140 1.61 -0.90 -10.31
N ASP A 141 1.59 -0.50 -11.58
CA ASP A 141 1.53 0.90 -12.01
C ASP A 141 0.24 1.57 -11.53
N LEU A 142 -0.90 0.89 -11.64
CA LEU A 142 -2.19 1.38 -11.14
C LEU A 142 -2.19 1.53 -9.62
N VAL A 143 -1.64 0.54 -8.89
CA VAL A 143 -1.50 0.60 -7.43
C VAL A 143 -0.66 1.81 -7.03
N LEU A 144 0.50 1.96 -7.67
CA LEU A 144 1.43 3.02 -7.31
C LEU A 144 0.86 4.41 -7.63
N ASP A 145 0.24 4.58 -8.81
CA ASP A 145 -0.39 5.86 -9.18
C ASP A 145 -1.49 6.26 -8.20
N GLY A 146 -2.39 5.33 -7.85
CA GLY A 146 -3.45 5.57 -6.88
C GLY A 146 -2.89 5.89 -5.48
N MET A 147 -1.88 5.15 -5.02
CA MET A 147 -1.24 5.41 -3.72
C MET A 147 -0.49 6.75 -3.68
N ILE A 148 0.18 7.15 -4.76
CA ILE A 148 0.85 8.45 -4.86
C ILE A 148 -0.18 9.57 -4.77
N ASP A 149 -1.24 9.53 -5.56
CA ASP A 149 -2.28 10.57 -5.53
C ASP A 149 -2.97 10.61 -4.16
N SER A 150 -3.39 9.47 -3.60
CA SER A 150 -4.00 9.44 -2.26
C SER A 150 -3.05 9.95 -1.18
N PHE A 151 -1.75 9.63 -1.26
CA PHE A 151 -0.75 10.13 -0.32
C PHE A 151 -0.58 11.64 -0.46
N LEU A 152 -0.42 12.11 -1.69
CA LEU A 152 -0.27 13.53 -1.99
C LEU A 152 -1.54 14.30 -1.67
N ASP A 153 -2.75 13.77 -1.76
CA ASP A 153 -3.97 14.54 -1.48
C ASP A 153 -4.48 14.38 -0.04
N SER A 154 -3.92 13.43 0.72
CA SER A 154 -4.30 13.22 2.12
C SER A 154 -4.07 14.45 3.01
N PRO A 155 -4.98 14.74 3.97
CA PRO A 155 -4.78 15.79 4.95
C PRO A 155 -3.57 15.53 5.84
N SER A 156 -2.99 16.61 6.35
CA SER A 156 -1.89 16.50 7.30
C SER A 156 -2.31 15.82 8.59
N ASP A 157 -1.38 15.08 9.18
CA ASP A 157 -1.45 14.42 10.49
C ASP A 157 -2.59 13.40 10.66
N THR A 158 -2.95 12.73 9.57
CA THR A 158 -3.91 11.62 9.57
C THR A 158 -3.21 10.26 9.69
N LEU A 159 -3.84 9.31 10.38
CA LEU A 159 -3.41 7.91 10.39
C LEU A 159 -3.37 7.32 8.97
N LEU A 160 -4.27 7.76 8.09
CA LEU A 160 -4.26 7.42 6.68
C LEU A 160 -2.94 7.81 6.01
N ARG A 161 -2.47 9.06 6.17
CA ARG A 161 -1.22 9.51 5.56
C ARG A 161 -0.03 8.70 6.07
N THR A 162 0.01 8.39 7.36
CA THR A 162 1.03 7.51 7.94
C THR A 162 0.99 6.13 7.29
N ARG A 163 -0.20 5.54 7.16
CA ARG A 163 -0.37 4.22 6.54
C ARG A 163 0.05 4.19 5.06
N LEU A 164 -0.36 5.19 4.27
CA LEU A 164 0.05 5.34 2.87
C LEU A 164 1.57 5.51 2.74
N THR A 165 2.20 6.27 3.65
CA THR A 165 3.66 6.40 3.71
C THR A 165 4.32 5.04 3.94
N THR A 166 3.77 4.21 4.83
CA THR A 166 4.26 2.86 5.07
C THR A 166 4.14 1.99 3.81
N TYR A 167 2.98 1.95 3.15
CA TYR A 167 2.81 1.15 1.93
C TYR A 167 3.74 1.57 0.80
N LEU A 168 3.88 2.89 0.56
CA LEU A 168 4.85 3.41 -0.41
C LEU A 168 6.28 3.00 -0.02
N SER A 169 6.65 3.15 1.25
CA SER A 169 7.98 2.74 1.73
C SER A 169 8.25 1.26 1.51
N TYR A 170 7.24 0.42 1.75
CA TYR A 170 7.35 -1.02 1.52
C TYR A 170 7.45 -1.36 0.03
N LEU A 171 6.61 -0.76 -0.81
CA LEU A 171 6.68 -0.94 -2.26
C LEU A 171 8.08 -0.61 -2.78
N TYR A 172 8.62 0.57 -2.49
CA TYR A 172 9.96 0.97 -2.94
C TYR A 172 11.09 0.15 -2.28
N GLY A 173 10.89 -0.32 -1.03
CA GLY A 173 11.86 -1.16 -0.32
C GLY A 173 11.98 -2.55 -0.93
N TYR A 174 10.85 -3.22 -1.14
CA TYR A 174 10.78 -4.65 -1.44
C TYR A 174 10.49 -4.99 -2.91
N CYS A 175 9.73 -4.16 -3.63
CA CYS A 175 9.33 -4.48 -4.99
C CYS A 175 10.45 -4.18 -6.00
N LYS A 176 11.09 -5.23 -6.53
CA LYS A 176 12.19 -5.11 -7.50
C LYS A 176 11.74 -4.48 -8.82
N ALA A 177 10.50 -4.72 -9.24
CA ALA A 177 9.96 -4.20 -10.50
C ALA A 177 9.99 -2.66 -10.56
N LEU A 178 9.73 -1.99 -9.42
CA LEU A 178 9.79 -0.53 -9.30
C LEU A 178 11.19 0.05 -9.53
N LYS A 179 12.24 -0.74 -9.36
CA LYS A 179 13.63 -0.28 -9.52
C LYS A 179 14.13 -0.44 -10.95
N THR A 180 13.30 -0.96 -11.85
CA THR A 180 13.67 -1.12 -13.26
C THR A 180 13.54 0.22 -13.99
N PRO A 181 14.51 0.61 -14.85
CA PRO A 181 14.44 1.88 -15.57
C PRO A 181 13.18 2.05 -16.43
N ALA A 182 12.64 0.93 -16.94
CA ALA A 182 11.47 0.93 -17.80
C ALA A 182 10.15 1.15 -17.04
N PHE A 183 10.11 0.88 -15.73
CA PHE A 183 8.85 0.91 -14.98
C PHE A 183 8.21 2.30 -14.96
N ALA A 184 9.02 3.36 -14.82
CA ALA A 184 8.53 4.73 -14.80
C ALA A 184 7.73 5.13 -16.05
N ALA A 185 7.99 4.48 -17.20
CA ALA A 185 7.24 4.75 -18.43
C ALA A 185 5.76 4.31 -18.35
N ASN A 186 5.44 3.35 -17.47
CA ASN A 186 4.07 2.87 -17.26
C ASN A 186 3.27 3.78 -16.32
N LEU A 187 3.95 4.59 -15.50
CA LEU A 187 3.30 5.53 -14.60
C LEU A 187 2.75 6.74 -15.36
N ARG A 188 1.69 7.31 -14.80
CA ARG A 188 1.20 8.62 -15.20
C ARG A 188 2.32 9.66 -15.20
N LEU A 189 2.30 10.53 -16.20
CA LEU A 189 3.36 11.51 -16.44
C LEU A 189 3.64 12.38 -15.21
N ASP A 190 2.58 12.82 -14.53
CA ASP A 190 2.62 13.67 -13.34
C ASP A 190 3.11 12.96 -12.07
N HIS A 191 3.24 11.64 -12.07
CA HIS A 191 3.78 10.85 -10.95
C HIS A 191 5.23 10.40 -11.17
N ARG A 192 5.75 10.54 -12.39
CA ARG A 192 7.13 10.10 -12.71
C ARG A 192 8.18 10.83 -11.89
N GLN A 193 8.02 12.13 -11.65
CA GLN A 193 8.98 12.87 -10.82
C GLN A 193 8.98 12.36 -9.38
N PHE A 194 7.80 12.13 -8.79
CA PHE A 194 7.70 11.51 -7.46
C PHE A 194 8.45 10.18 -7.40
N HIS A 195 8.29 9.35 -8.44
CA HIS A 195 8.97 8.07 -8.54
C HIS A 195 10.50 8.22 -8.60
N TYR A 196 11.01 9.12 -9.44
CA TYR A 196 12.44 9.40 -9.54
C TYR A 196 13.02 9.95 -8.24
N ASP A 197 12.32 10.87 -7.60
CA ASP A 197 12.75 11.47 -6.34
C ASP A 197 12.76 10.45 -5.20
N ARG A 198 11.78 9.52 -5.21
CA ARG A 198 11.69 8.45 -4.22
C ARG A 198 12.77 7.37 -4.41
N LEU A 199 13.21 7.12 -5.64
CA LEU A 199 14.34 6.22 -5.91
C LEU A 199 15.70 6.85 -5.57
N SER A 200 15.84 8.17 -5.73
CA SER A 200 17.11 8.88 -5.51
C SER A 200 17.33 9.34 -4.07
N ARG A 201 16.27 9.50 -3.26
CA ARG A 201 16.35 10.04 -1.88
C ARG A 201 15.77 9.08 -0.84
N TYR A 202 16.38 9.04 0.35
CA TYR A 202 15.71 8.54 1.55
C TYR A 202 14.69 9.61 1.99
N THR A 203 13.40 9.32 1.99
CA THR A 203 12.33 10.34 2.02
C THR A 203 11.67 10.42 3.41
N GLY A 204 11.78 11.59 4.07
CA GLY A 204 11.21 11.99 5.38
C GLY A 204 10.69 13.46 5.36
N PRO A 205 9.98 13.97 6.39
CA PRO A 205 8.58 14.39 6.30
C PRO A 205 8.31 15.89 6.09
N VAL A 206 7.19 16.18 5.40
CA VAL A 206 6.48 17.47 5.11
C VAL A 206 7.00 18.33 3.94
N PRO A 207 8.22 18.90 3.92
CA PRO A 207 8.69 19.68 2.76
C PRO A 207 8.58 18.88 1.47
N PHE A 208 8.89 17.58 1.55
CA PHE A 208 8.75 16.65 0.45
C PHE A 208 7.33 16.62 -0.13
N ILE A 209 6.27 16.48 0.69
CA ILE A 209 4.89 16.38 0.18
C ILE A 209 4.48 17.68 -0.51
N LYS A 210 4.76 18.83 0.12
CA LYS A 210 4.42 20.14 -0.45
C LYS A 210 5.13 20.36 -1.79
N GLU A 211 6.42 20.05 -1.85
CA GLU A 211 7.23 20.11 -3.07
C GLU A 211 6.66 19.17 -4.15
N GLN A 212 6.39 17.91 -3.81
CA GLN A 212 5.86 16.92 -4.76
C GLN A 212 4.46 17.28 -5.29
N ARG A 213 3.58 17.88 -4.46
CA ARG A 213 2.29 18.43 -4.92
C ARG A 213 2.52 19.50 -5.97
N GLN A 214 3.38 20.48 -5.67
CA GLN A 214 3.68 21.58 -6.59
C GLN A 214 4.25 21.05 -7.91
N ILE A 215 5.20 20.12 -7.85
CA ILE A 215 5.79 19.48 -9.03
C ILE A 215 4.74 18.77 -9.88
N ARG A 216 3.87 17.97 -9.24
CA ARG A 216 2.77 17.25 -9.92
C ARG A 216 1.85 18.24 -10.62
N ASP A 217 1.46 19.32 -9.95
CA ASP A 217 0.55 20.32 -10.49
C ASP A 217 1.20 21.09 -11.67
N GLU A 218 2.48 21.46 -11.57
CA GLU A 218 3.23 22.05 -12.68
C GLU A 218 3.34 21.11 -13.90
N ILE A 219 3.47 19.79 -13.70
CA ILE A 219 3.47 18.81 -14.79
C ILE A 219 2.07 18.70 -15.42
N ARG A 220 1.02 18.65 -14.60
CA ARG A 220 -0.38 18.64 -15.08
C ARG A 220 -0.71 19.87 -15.93
N GLU A 221 -0.17 21.02 -15.57
CA GLU A 221 -0.31 22.29 -16.30
C GLU A 221 0.64 22.41 -17.51
N GLY A 222 1.53 21.44 -17.74
CA GLY A 222 2.51 21.47 -18.82
C GLY A 222 3.66 22.46 -18.61
N LYS A 223 3.83 23.00 -17.40
CA LYS A 223 4.89 23.95 -17.03
C LYS A 223 6.22 23.27 -16.69
N ARG A 224 6.18 21.97 -16.37
CA ARG A 224 7.35 21.14 -16.03
C ARG A 224 7.26 19.79 -16.75
N GLN A 225 8.42 19.23 -17.08
CA GLN A 225 8.55 17.84 -17.54
C GLN A 225 9.23 17.01 -16.45
N PRO A 226 8.86 15.72 -16.29
CA PRO A 226 9.60 14.83 -15.40
C PRO A 226 11.06 14.70 -15.85
N HIS A 227 11.98 14.78 -14.89
CA HIS A 227 13.41 14.68 -15.11
C HIS A 227 13.99 13.62 -14.16
N LEU A 228 14.66 12.62 -14.72
CA LEU A 228 15.43 11.65 -13.95
C LEU A 228 16.78 12.27 -13.57
N ASP A 229 16.93 12.70 -12.32
CA ASP A 229 18.24 13.09 -11.80
C ASP A 229 19.12 11.85 -11.61
N MET A 230 20.00 11.60 -12.58
CA MET A 230 21.03 10.54 -12.53
C MET A 230 22.16 10.85 -11.51
N GLY A 231 22.05 11.91 -10.71
CA GLY A 231 23.13 12.51 -9.93
C GLY A 231 23.44 11.91 -8.55
N LEU A 232 22.81 10.80 -8.14
CA LEU A 232 23.04 10.20 -6.82
C LEU A 232 23.25 8.67 -6.86
N THR A 233 23.86 8.14 -7.92
CA THR A 233 24.70 6.95 -7.74
C THR A 233 25.94 7.37 -6.97
N ARG A 234 25.79 7.55 -5.66
CA ARG A 234 26.94 7.63 -4.75
C ARG A 234 27.56 6.23 -4.81
N SER A 235 28.62 6.09 -5.61
CA SER A 235 29.61 5.04 -5.42
C SER A 235 29.89 4.99 -3.92
N GLU A 236 29.60 3.86 -3.28
CA GLU A 236 30.03 3.62 -1.92
C GLU A 236 31.54 3.90 -1.85
N PRO A 237 32.02 4.87 -1.04
CA PRO A 237 33.41 4.85 -0.68
C PRO A 237 33.56 3.70 0.31
N ASN A 238 34.40 2.72 -0.06
CA ASN A 238 34.99 1.68 0.79
C ASN A 238 34.47 1.63 2.22
N ALA A 239 33.80 0.53 2.56
CA ALA A 239 33.71 0.09 3.95
C ALA A 239 35.14 0.10 4.53
N ARG A 240 35.43 1.11 5.37
CA ARG A 240 36.59 1.05 6.26
C ARG A 240 36.32 -0.10 7.20
N VAL A 241 37.10 -1.17 7.03
CA VAL A 241 37.27 -2.19 8.04
C VAL A 241 37.76 -1.46 9.29
N ILE A 242 36.89 -1.42 10.31
CA ILE A 242 37.27 -0.98 11.65
C ILE A 242 38.20 -2.07 12.18
N GLY A 243 39.51 -1.79 12.26
CA GLY A 243 40.44 -2.72 12.89
C GLY A 243 41.91 -2.71 12.46
N GLU A 244 42.37 -1.81 11.59
CA GLU A 244 43.81 -1.67 11.33
C GLU A 244 44.30 -0.26 11.71
N PRO A 245 45.28 -0.14 12.63
CA PRO A 245 45.82 1.15 13.04
C PRO A 245 46.59 1.80 11.88
N THR A 246 46.47 3.12 11.77
CA THR A 246 47.17 3.88 10.74
C THR A 246 48.66 3.94 11.00
N GLN A 247 49.46 4.00 9.92
CA GLN A 247 50.93 3.99 9.96
C GLN A 247 51.53 5.17 10.76
N ASP A 248 50.75 6.23 10.98
CA ASP A 248 51.10 7.38 11.83
C ASP A 248 50.95 7.09 13.34
N GLU A 249 50.13 6.11 13.75
CA GLU A 249 49.97 5.71 15.17
C GLU A 249 51.04 4.72 15.64
N LEU A 250 51.77 4.08 14.72
CA LEU A 250 52.90 3.19 15.04
C LEU A 250 54.22 3.93 15.27
N LEU A 251 54.28 5.25 15.02
CA LEU A 251 55.48 6.07 15.20
C LEU A 251 55.50 6.87 16.52
N GLU A 252 54.42 6.87 17.29
CA GLU A 252 54.37 7.48 18.64
C GLU A 252 54.64 6.50 19.79
N ILE A 253 54.70 5.19 19.53
CA ILE A 253 54.90 4.17 20.58
C ILE A 253 56.39 3.93 20.91
N ASP A 254 57.32 4.47 20.11
CA ASP A 254 58.78 4.23 20.24
C ASP A 254 59.56 5.42 20.84
N ARG A 255 58.91 6.34 21.57
CA ARG A 255 59.58 7.49 22.21
C ARG A 255 59.55 7.57 23.73
N ASP A 256 58.95 6.60 24.43
CA ASP A 256 59.00 6.53 25.90
C ASP A 256 59.30 5.09 26.40
N GLY A 257 60.46 4.55 26.01
CA GLY A 257 61.02 3.29 26.52
C GLY A 257 62.54 3.36 26.70
#